data_AF-A0A957U7E8-F1
#
_entry.id   AF-A0A957U7E8-F1
#
_cell.length_a   1.000
_cell.length_b   1.000
_cell.length_c   1.000
_cell.angle_alpha   90.00
_cell.angle_beta   90.00
_cell.angle_gamma   90.00
#
_symmetry.space_group_name_H-M   'P 1'
#
loop_
_entity.id
_entity.type
_entity.pdbx_description
1 polymer ?
#
loop_
_entity_poly.entity_id
_entity_poly.type
_entity_poly.pdbx_seq_one_letter_code
_entity_poly.pdbx_strand_id
1 'polypeptide(L)'
;MDPVIFQIGPFALHWYGLFIVGGAVLAAWVSSLYAAKAGEDPDHIWNMLAWALVIGIIGARLYHVFSTPADGLGWSYYRENPIEIINFWNGGFRGLGIYGGLLGGILAIAGYAWFNKLNILLYLDFIGPNVLLAQAMGRMGNFVNQELYGPPSTAPWAFHINPAHP
;
A
#
# COMPACT_ATOMS: atom_id res chain seq x y z
N MET A 1 19.03 1.64 -11.01
CA MET A 1 19.12 2.46 -9.80
C MET A 1 19.10 1.49 -8.63
N ASP A 2 19.90 1.72 -7.59
CA ASP A 2 19.83 0.85 -6.41
C ASP A 2 18.45 1.02 -5.74
N PRO A 3 17.66 -0.05 -5.56
CA PRO A 3 16.36 0.04 -4.89
C PRO A 3 16.48 0.42 -3.40
N VAL A 4 17.66 0.22 -2.79
CA VAL A 4 17.95 0.55 -1.40
C VAL A 4 18.51 1.97 -1.29
N ILE A 5 17.87 2.81 -0.47
CA ILE A 5 18.34 4.17 -0.15
C ILE A 5 19.56 4.08 0.77
N PHE A 6 19.41 3.36 1.88
CA PHE A 6 20.48 3.05 2.82
C PHE A 6 20.12 1.80 3.62
N GLN A 7 21.15 1.15 4.17
CA GLN A 7 21.01 -0.05 4.99
C GLN A 7 21.78 0.12 6.31
N ILE A 8 21.10 -0.12 7.42
CA ILE A 8 21.67 -0.16 8.77
C ILE A 8 21.40 -1.55 9.34
N GLY A 9 22.41 -2.42 9.31
CA GLY A 9 22.27 -3.81 9.73
C GLY A 9 21.20 -4.56 8.90
N PRO A 10 20.22 -5.24 9.53
CA PRO A 10 19.15 -5.93 8.81
C PRO A 10 18.06 -4.99 8.27
N PHE A 11 18.10 -3.70 8.63
CA PHE A 11 17.11 -2.72 8.20
C PHE A 11 17.59 -2.03 6.91
N ALA A 12 16.88 -2.24 5.81
CA ALA A 12 17.11 -1.57 4.54
C ALA A 12 15.91 -0.68 4.20
N LEU A 13 16.14 0.62 4.04
CA LEU A 13 15.12 1.56 3.56
C LEU A 13 15.10 1.50 2.04
N HIS A 14 13.95 1.18 1.47
CA HIS A 14 13.78 1.08 0.02
C HIS A 14 13.03 2.30 -0.53
N TRP A 15 13.39 2.72 -1.75
CA TRP A 15 12.66 3.77 -2.47
C TRP A 15 11.18 3.45 -2.61
N TYR A 16 10.86 2.18 -2.85
CA TYR A 16 9.50 1.70 -2.97
C TYR A 16 8.63 2.04 -1.75
N GLY A 17 9.14 1.76 -0.54
CA GLY A 17 8.45 2.08 0.70
C GLY A 17 8.28 3.58 0.89
N LEU A 18 9.29 4.37 0.55
CA LEU A 18 9.22 5.83 0.59
C LEU A 18 8.14 6.38 -0.34
N PHE A 19 8.05 5.90 -1.57
CA PHE A 19 7.04 6.34 -2.53
C PHE A 19 5.63 5.93 -2.11
N ILE A 20 5.43 4.71 -1.60
CA ILE A 20 4.12 4.27 -1.12
C ILE A 20 3.65 5.10 0.07
N VAL A 21 4.48 5.21 1.12
CA VAL A 21 4.11 5.95 2.33
C VAL A 21 3.98 7.44 2.03
N GLY A 22 4.92 8.01 1.28
CA GLY A 22 4.86 9.40 0.85
C GLY A 22 3.63 9.71 0.00
N GLY A 23 3.26 8.81 -0.92
CA GLY A 23 2.04 8.94 -1.72
C GLY A 23 0.77 8.88 -0.87
N ALA A 24 0.70 7.98 0.11
CA ALA A 24 -0.43 7.90 1.04
C ALA A 24 -0.56 9.15 1.92
N VAL A 25 0.57 9.65 2.45
CA VAL A 25 0.61 10.90 3.24
C VAL A 25 0.22 12.10 2.39
N LEU A 26 0.71 12.19 1.15
CA LEU A 26 0.36 13.27 0.23
C LEU A 26 -1.15 13.24 -0.10
N ALA A 27 -1.70 12.06 -0.39
CA ALA A 27 -3.12 11.90 -0.64
C ALA A 27 -3.97 12.29 0.58
N ALA A 28 -3.56 11.90 1.78
CA ALA A 28 -4.24 12.28 3.02
C ALA A 28 -4.16 13.78 3.29
N TRP A 29 -3.01 14.40 3.07
CA TRP A 29 -2.85 15.85 3.22
C TRP A 29 -3.77 16.62 2.26
N VAL A 30 -3.81 16.25 0.98
CA VAL A 30 -4.72 16.90 0.03
C VAL A 30 -6.18 16.66 0.41
N SER A 31 -6.53 15.46 0.86
CA SER A 31 -7.88 15.13 1.33
C SER A 31 -8.27 15.93 2.58
N SER A 32 -7.33 16.17 3.50
CA SER A 32 -7.58 16.97 4.70
C SER A 32 -7.83 18.44 4.37
N LEU A 33 -7.17 18.97 3.33
CA LEU A 33 -7.47 20.32 2.83
C LEU A 33 -8.88 20.43 2.26
N TYR A 34 -9.39 19.39 1.58
CA TYR A 34 -10.76 19.35 1.08
C TYR A 34 -11.79 19.24 2.22
N ALA A 35 -11.52 18.39 3.21
CA ALA A 35 -12.36 18.28 4.41
C ALA A 35 -12.47 19.63 5.14
N ALA A 36 -11.33 20.29 5.39
CA ALA A 36 -11.32 21.60 6.04
C ALA A 36 -12.09 22.67 5.24
N LYS A 37 -11.98 22.67 3.91
CA LYS A 37 -12.76 23.57 3.04
C LYS A 37 -14.26 23.31 3.08
N ALA A 38 -14.67 22.07 3.35
CA ALA A 38 -16.06 21.68 3.50
C ALA A 38 -16.61 21.92 4.92
N GLY A 39 -15.79 22.43 5.85
CA GLY A 39 -16.18 22.65 7.25
C GLY A 39 -16.09 21.40 8.13
N GLU A 40 -15.48 20.33 7.63
CA GLU A 40 -15.22 19.09 8.37
C GLU A 40 -13.86 19.16 9.09
N ASP A 41 -13.70 18.37 10.16
CA ASP A 41 -12.43 18.28 10.88
C ASP A 41 -11.38 17.50 10.06
N PRO A 42 -10.27 18.14 9.64
CA PRO A 42 -9.22 17.48 8.85
C PRO A 42 -8.52 16.33 9.59
N ASP A 43 -8.55 16.29 10.92
CA ASP A 43 -7.91 15.23 11.71
C ASP A 43 -8.58 13.87 11.49
N HIS A 44 -9.87 13.85 11.13
CA HIS A 44 -10.54 12.61 10.75
C HIS A 44 -9.88 11.92 9.56
N ILE A 45 -9.33 12.65 8.59
CA ILE A 45 -8.61 12.07 7.45
C ILE A 45 -7.31 11.39 7.90
N TRP A 46 -6.54 12.03 8.79
CA TRP A 46 -5.31 11.46 9.33
C TRP A 46 -5.56 10.22 10.18
N ASN A 47 -6.62 10.26 10.99
CA ASN A 47 -7.05 9.12 11.80
C ASN A 47 -7.54 7.96 10.91
N MET A 48 -8.30 8.25 9.86
CA MET A 48 -8.69 7.26 8.85
C MET A 48 -7.48 6.65 8.14
N LEU A 49 -6.48 7.45 7.78
CA LEU A 49 -5.22 6.94 7.21
C LEU A 49 -4.53 5.96 8.17
N ALA A 50 -4.42 6.31 9.44
CA ALA A 50 -3.80 5.44 10.45
C ALA A 50 -4.54 4.10 10.57
N TRP A 51 -5.88 4.14 10.63
CA TRP A 51 -6.72 2.93 10.62
C TRP A 51 -6.51 2.11 9.34
N ALA A 52 -6.52 2.77 8.18
CA ALA A 52 -6.37 2.13 6.88
C ALA A 52 -5.00 1.46 6.71
N LEU A 53 -3.93 2.05 7.24
CA LEU A 53 -2.60 1.43 7.21
C LEU A 53 -2.55 0.16 8.06
N VAL A 54 -3.08 0.20 9.28
CA VAL A 54 -3.06 -0.96 10.19
C VAL A 54 -3.95 -2.08 9.67
N ILE A 55 -5.22 -1.80 9.42
CA ILE A 55 -6.20 -2.79 9.00
C ILE A 55 -5.92 -3.24 7.55
N GLY A 56 -5.39 -2.36 6.70
CA GLY A 56 -4.94 -2.69 5.36
C GLY A 56 -3.80 -3.71 5.36
N ILE A 57 -2.78 -3.54 6.22
CA ILE A 57 -1.71 -4.55 6.35
C ILE A 57 -2.27 -5.88 6.82
N ILE A 58 -3.18 -5.88 7.80
CA ILE A 58 -3.84 -7.09 8.29
C ILE A 58 -4.63 -7.75 7.16
N GLY A 59 -5.46 -6.99 6.44
CA GLY A 59 -6.25 -7.49 5.32
C GLY A 59 -5.38 -8.05 4.20
N ALA A 60 -4.28 -7.36 3.86
CA ALA A 60 -3.32 -7.81 2.86
C ALA A 60 -2.65 -9.13 3.26
N ARG A 61 -2.32 -9.29 4.55
CA ARG A 61 -1.74 -10.54 5.06
C ARG A 61 -2.74 -11.68 5.07
N LEU A 62 -3.96 -11.44 5.55
CA LEU A 62 -5.03 -12.44 5.56
C LEU A 62 -5.35 -12.90 4.14
N TYR A 63 -5.46 -11.96 3.19
CA TYR A 63 -5.67 -12.32 1.78
C TYR A 63 -4.55 -13.21 1.27
N HIS A 64 -3.28 -12.85 1.50
CA HIS A 64 -2.16 -13.69 1.08
C HIS A 64 -2.25 -15.11 1.67
N VAL A 65 -2.53 -15.23 2.98
CA VAL A 65 -2.63 -16.51 3.70
C VAL A 65 -3.77 -17.40 3.18
N PHE A 66 -4.94 -16.81 2.88
CA PHE A 66 -6.11 -17.57 2.44
C PHE A 66 -6.20 -17.74 0.93
N SER A 67 -5.56 -16.86 0.16
CA SER A 67 -5.42 -17.02 -1.28
C SER A 67 -4.44 -18.15 -1.60
N THR A 68 -4.42 -18.59 -2.86
CA THR A 68 -3.31 -19.36 -3.41
C THR A 68 -2.45 -18.37 -4.20
N PRO A 69 -1.44 -17.74 -3.58
CA PRO A 69 -0.61 -16.77 -4.28
C PRO A 69 0.29 -17.49 -5.30
N ALA A 70 0.93 -16.71 -6.18
CA ALA A 70 1.76 -17.25 -7.27
C ALA A 70 2.97 -18.07 -6.80
N ASP A 71 3.33 -17.98 -5.51
CA ASP A 71 4.36 -18.79 -4.83
C ASP A 71 3.86 -20.19 -4.41
N GLY A 72 2.57 -20.49 -4.60
CA GLY A 72 1.95 -21.78 -4.27
C GLY A 72 1.67 -21.98 -2.78
N LEU A 73 2.01 -21.02 -1.93
CA LEU A 73 1.84 -21.07 -0.48
C LEU A 73 0.48 -20.49 -0.09
N GLY A 74 -0.55 -21.33 -0.08
CA GLY A 74 -1.88 -20.94 0.39
C GLY A 74 -2.22 -21.45 1.79
N TRP A 75 -3.51 -21.47 2.10
CA TRP A 75 -4.03 -21.90 3.42
C TRP A 75 -3.49 -23.26 3.89
N SER A 76 -3.25 -24.20 2.96
CA SER A 76 -2.67 -25.52 3.25
C SER A 76 -1.29 -25.45 3.93
N TYR A 77 -0.47 -24.46 3.60
CA TYR A 77 0.84 -24.27 4.25
C TYR A 77 0.69 -23.61 5.62
N TYR A 78 -0.10 -22.55 5.70
CA TYR A 78 -0.24 -21.75 6.91
C TYR A 78 -0.98 -22.45 8.04
N ARG A 79 -1.87 -23.41 7.73
CA ARG A 79 -2.50 -24.27 8.77
C ARG A 79 -1.50 -25.21 9.45
N GLU A 80 -0.43 -25.58 8.76
CA GLU A 80 0.66 -26.41 9.31
C GLU A 80 1.73 -25.55 9.99
N ASN A 81 1.85 -24.28 9.58
CA ASN A 81 2.84 -23.32 10.07
C ASN A 81 2.17 -22.01 10.55
N PRO A 82 1.35 -22.04 11.61
CA PRO A 82 0.53 -20.89 12.02
C PRO A 82 1.34 -19.67 12.45
N ILE A 83 2.57 -19.87 12.95
CA ILE A 83 3.47 -18.76 13.32
C ILE A 83 3.85 -17.92 12.10
N GLU A 84 3.89 -18.52 10.91
CA GLU A 84 4.24 -17.82 9.69
C GLU A 84 3.15 -16.84 9.25
N ILE A 85 1.90 -17.00 9.70
CA ILE A 85 0.82 -16.05 9.40
C ILE A 85 1.18 -14.65 9.88
N ILE A 86 1.73 -14.54 11.09
CA ILE A 86 2.12 -13.25 11.65
C ILE A 86 3.52 -12.84 11.21
N ASN A 87 4.40 -13.78 10.89
CA ASN A 87 5.80 -13.53 10.56
C ASN A 87 6.06 -12.89 9.17
N PHE A 88 5.36 -11.80 8.84
CA PHE A 88 5.49 -11.09 7.56
C PHE A 88 6.66 -10.10 7.52
N TRP A 89 7.35 -9.89 8.64
CA TRP A 89 8.41 -8.89 8.79
C TRP A 89 9.83 -9.47 8.68
N ASN A 90 10.01 -10.79 8.85
CA ASN A 90 11.32 -11.42 8.79
C ASN A 90 11.86 -11.42 7.35
N GLY A 91 12.82 -10.53 7.09
CA GLY A 91 13.45 -10.36 5.76
C GLY A 91 12.78 -9.31 4.85
N GLY A 92 12.03 -8.37 5.45
CA GLY A 92 11.26 -7.34 4.74
C GLY A 92 9.78 -7.70 4.65
N PHE A 93 8.90 -6.71 4.53
CA PHE A 93 7.44 -6.91 4.41
C PHE A 93 7.12 -7.82 3.21
N ARG A 94 6.87 -9.10 3.46
CA ARG A 94 6.63 -10.13 2.44
C ARG A 94 5.24 -10.74 2.59
N GLY A 95 4.72 -11.29 1.49
CA GLY A 95 3.44 -11.99 1.46
C GLY A 95 2.27 -11.09 1.86
N LEU A 96 2.12 -9.97 1.14
CA LEU A 96 1.01 -9.05 1.26
C LEU A 96 0.24 -9.01 -0.07
N GLY A 97 -1.06 -9.29 -0.03
CA GLY A 97 -1.92 -9.21 -1.21
C GLY A 97 -2.64 -7.88 -1.33
N ILE A 98 -2.51 -7.23 -2.48
CA ILE A 98 -3.12 -5.91 -2.72
C ILE A 98 -4.64 -5.90 -2.56
N TYR A 99 -5.33 -6.98 -2.97
CA TYR A 99 -6.79 -7.08 -2.85
C TYR A 99 -7.24 -7.09 -1.39
N GLY A 100 -6.51 -7.80 -0.53
CA GLY A 100 -6.74 -7.78 0.91
C GLY A 100 -6.45 -6.42 1.53
N GLY A 101 -5.38 -5.75 1.08
CA GLY A 101 -5.05 -4.40 1.53
C GLY A 101 -6.12 -3.38 1.16
N LEU A 102 -6.64 -3.45 -0.07
CA LEU A 102 -7.71 -2.58 -0.53
C LEU A 102 -9.01 -2.80 0.27
N LEU A 103 -9.42 -4.05 0.44
CA LEU A 103 -10.62 -4.37 1.23
C LEU A 103 -10.45 -3.94 2.70
N GLY A 104 -9.28 -4.22 3.30
CA GLY A 104 -8.96 -3.80 4.66
C GLY A 104 -8.98 -2.28 4.82
N GLY A 105 -8.44 -1.54 3.86
CA GLY A 105 -8.47 -0.07 3.86
C GLY A 105 -9.89 0.50 3.75
N ILE A 106 -10.74 -0.06 2.89
CA ILE A 106 -12.16 0.34 2.78
C ILE A 106 -12.90 0.08 4.09
N LEU A 107 -12.73 -1.11 4.67
CA LEU A 107 -13.35 -1.48 5.94
C LEU A 107 -12.86 -0.59 7.10
N ALA A 108 -11.59 -0.20 7.09
CA ALA A 108 -11.02 0.72 8.06
C ALA A 108 -11.66 2.11 8.01
N ILE A 109 -11.79 2.67 6.81
CA ILE A 109 -12.40 3.99 6.58
C ILE A 109 -13.89 3.93 6.98
N ALA A 110 -14.62 2.92 6.52
CA ALA A 110 -16.03 2.73 6.85
C ALA A 110 -16.22 2.52 8.36
N GLY A 111 -15.38 1.71 8.99
CA GLY A 111 -15.41 1.45 10.44
C GLY A 111 -15.14 2.70 11.25
N TYR A 112 -14.05 3.43 10.94
CA TYR A 112 -13.72 4.69 11.62
C TYR A 112 -14.85 5.71 11.49
N ALA A 113 -15.36 5.92 10.28
CA ALA A 113 -16.47 6.85 10.04
C ALA A 113 -17.73 6.44 10.81
N TRP A 114 -18.04 5.13 10.87
CA TRP A 114 -19.18 4.64 11.65
C TRP A 114 -19.02 4.89 13.16
N PHE A 115 -17.86 4.58 13.74
CA PHE A 115 -17.60 4.80 15.17
C PHE A 115 -17.62 6.29 15.55
N ASN A 116 -17.18 7.17 14.65
CA ASN A 116 -17.14 8.62 14.86
C ASN A 116 -18.42 9.33 14.35
N LYS A 117 -19.43 8.58 13.90
CA LYS A 117 -20.72 9.11 13.39
C LYS A 117 -20.55 10.11 12.23
N LEU A 118 -19.58 9.86 11.35
CA LEU A 118 -19.28 10.67 10.18
C LEU A 118 -20.08 10.20 8.96
N ASN A 119 -20.31 11.10 8.01
CA ASN A 119 -20.88 10.72 6.72
C ASN A 119 -19.82 10.02 5.85
N ILE A 120 -19.87 8.69 5.78
CA ILE A 120 -18.91 7.87 5.04
C ILE A 120 -18.76 8.34 3.58
N LEU A 121 -19.86 8.65 2.90
CA LEU A 121 -19.83 9.05 1.49
C LEU A 121 -19.12 10.38 1.30
N LEU A 122 -19.35 11.34 2.20
CA LEU A 122 -18.66 12.65 2.16
C LEU A 122 -17.15 12.49 2.31
N TYR A 123 -16.70 11.66 3.26
CA TYR A 123 -15.26 11.41 3.46
C TYR A 123 -14.65 10.62 2.30
N LEU A 124 -15.41 9.72 1.67
CA LEU A 124 -14.99 9.05 0.44
C LEU A 124 -14.87 10.02 -0.74
N ASP A 125 -15.71 11.05 -0.82
CA ASP A 125 -15.58 12.10 -1.84
C ASP A 125 -14.29 12.92 -1.67
N PHE A 126 -13.83 13.13 -0.43
CA PHE A 126 -12.53 13.77 -0.17
C PHE A 126 -11.36 12.84 -0.50
N ILE A 127 -11.45 11.56 -0.17
CA ILE A 127 -10.33 10.61 -0.28
C ILE A 127 -10.20 10.06 -1.71
N GLY A 128 -11.31 9.69 -2.34
CA GLY A 128 -11.36 8.91 -3.59
C GLY A 128 -10.52 9.50 -4.72
N PRO A 129 -10.68 10.79 -5.08
CA PRO A 129 -9.87 11.42 -6.12
C PRO A 129 -8.37 11.42 -5.80
N ASN A 130 -8.01 11.54 -4.52
CA ASN A 130 -6.63 11.64 -4.06
C ASN A 130 -5.92 10.28 -4.00
N VAL A 131 -6.64 9.15 -4.06
CA VAL A 131 -6.04 7.82 -4.23
C VAL A 131 -5.20 7.75 -5.51
N LEU A 132 -5.55 8.51 -6.55
CA LEU A 132 -4.78 8.58 -7.79
C LEU A 132 -3.37 9.15 -7.57
N LEU A 133 -3.19 10.07 -6.61
CA LEU A 133 -1.87 10.59 -6.24
C LEU A 133 -1.00 9.50 -5.61
N ALA A 134 -1.59 8.72 -4.70
CA ALA A 134 -0.90 7.58 -4.10
C ALA A 134 -0.52 6.52 -5.14
N GLN A 135 -1.40 6.26 -6.12
CA GLN A 135 -1.11 5.34 -7.23
C GLN A 135 0.00 5.88 -8.14
N ALA A 136 -0.02 7.16 -8.50
CA ALA A 136 1.03 7.77 -9.32
C ALA A 136 2.40 7.67 -8.63
N MET A 137 2.46 7.92 -7.32
CA MET A 137 3.66 7.73 -6.51
C MET A 137 4.11 6.26 -6.48
N GLY A 138 3.18 5.33 -6.30
CA GLY A 138 3.47 3.89 -6.36
C GLY A 138 4.11 3.47 -7.69
N ARG A 139 3.67 4.03 -8.81
CA ARG A 139 4.26 3.78 -10.14
C ARG A 139 5.70 4.28 -10.25
N MET A 140 6.04 5.39 -9.60
CA MET A 140 7.44 5.83 -9.49
C MET A 140 8.27 4.83 -8.68
N GLY A 141 7.69 4.25 -7.63
CA GLY A 141 8.29 3.13 -6.90
C GLY A 141 8.56 1.92 -7.79
N ASN A 142 7.58 1.50 -8.61
CA ASN A 142 7.75 0.38 -9.54
C ASN A 142 8.87 0.68 -10.57
N PHE A 143 8.94 1.92 -11.04
CA PHE A 143 9.99 2.35 -11.97
C PHE A 143 11.40 2.22 -11.35
N VAL A 144 11.58 2.65 -10.09
CA VAL A 144 12.87 2.53 -9.40
C VAL A 144 13.23 1.07 -9.12
N ASN A 145 12.25 0.26 -8.72
CA ASN A 145 12.41 -1.19 -8.51
C ASN A 145 12.59 -1.98 -9.81
N GLN A 146 12.35 -1.35 -10.96
CA GLN A 146 12.32 -1.99 -12.27
C GLN A 146 11.33 -3.16 -12.35
N GLU A 147 10.12 -2.97 -11.81
CA GLU A 147 9.03 -3.96 -11.87
C GLU A 147 7.81 -3.41 -12.64
N LEU A 148 6.90 -4.29 -13.07
CA LEU A 148 5.66 -3.94 -13.78
C LEU A 148 5.87 -3.10 -15.06
N TYR A 149 6.97 -3.34 -15.77
CA TYR A 149 7.29 -2.69 -17.04
C TYR A 149 6.50 -3.28 -18.22
N GLY A 150 6.44 -2.51 -19.30
CA GLY A 150 5.78 -2.92 -20.54
C GLY A 150 6.59 -3.93 -21.36
N PRO A 151 6.02 -4.42 -22.48
CA PRO A 151 6.72 -5.34 -23.37
C PRO A 151 7.96 -4.70 -24.01
N PRO A 152 8.93 -5.52 -24.48
CA PRO A 152 10.10 -5.03 -25.21
C PRO A 152 9.71 -4.12 -26.38
N SER A 153 10.43 -3.01 -26.54
CA SER A 153 10.15 -2.00 -27.56
C SER A 153 11.45 -1.41 -28.10
N THR A 154 11.44 -1.03 -29.38
CA THR A 154 12.52 -0.32 -30.06
C THR A 154 12.28 1.20 -30.13
N ALA A 155 11.22 1.69 -29.49
CA ALA A 155 10.89 3.11 -29.45
C ALA A 155 11.99 3.93 -28.74
N PRO A 156 12.18 5.22 -29.09
CA PRO A 156 13.26 6.03 -28.52
C PRO A 156 13.10 6.33 -27.02
N TRP A 157 11.92 6.08 -26.44
CA TRP A 157 11.65 6.20 -25.00
C TRP A 157 11.69 4.85 -24.26
N ALA A 158 12.05 3.75 -24.93
CA ALA A 158 12.27 2.48 -24.27
C ALA A 158 13.49 2.60 -23.34
N PHE A 159 13.39 2.05 -22.13
CA PHE A 159 14.46 2.05 -21.14
C PHE A 159 14.93 0.63 -20.85
N HIS A 160 16.21 0.50 -20.54
CA HIS A 160 16.84 -0.78 -20.25
C HIS A 160 16.48 -1.26 -18.84
N ILE A 161 15.96 -2.49 -18.74
CA ILE A 161 15.72 -3.19 -17.48
C ILE A 161 16.95 -4.04 -17.15
N ASN A 162 17.48 -3.93 -15.93
CA ASN A 162 18.61 -4.74 -15.52
C ASN A 162 18.16 -6.19 -15.30
N PRO A 163 18.77 -7.20 -15.95
CA PRO A 163 18.42 -8.60 -15.73
C PRO A 163 18.58 -9.08 -14.29
N ALA A 164 19.38 -8.38 -13.48
CA ALA A 164 19.56 -8.67 -12.05
C ALA A 164 18.39 -8.19 -11.17
N HIS A 165 17.49 -7.37 -11.70
CA HIS A 165 16.24 -6.94 -11.07
C HIS A 165 15.07 -7.54 -11.88
N PRO A 166 14.58 -8.75 -11.53
CA PRO A 166 13.51 -9.42 -12.26
C PRO A 166 12.17 -8.67 -12.18
#